data_AF-A0A6P0Y2E2-F1
#
_entry.id   AF-A0A6P0Y2E2-F1
#
_cell.length_a   1.000
_cell.length_b   1.000
_cell.length_c   1.000
_cell.angle_alpha   90.00
_cell.angle_beta   90.00
_cell.angle_gamma   90.00
#
_symmetry.space_group_name_H-M   'P 1'
#
loop_
_entity.id
_entity.type
_entity.pdbx_description
1 polymer ?
#
loop_
_entity_poly.entity_id
_entity_poly.type
_entity_poly.pdbx_seq_one_letter_code
_entity_poly.pdbx_strand_id
1 'polypeptide(L)'
;MFNIPEASESLNKCLHKFFQLVKPFWPPEIQLIEDKYQTISFPFKEILIPEERFYMTHDWTAEQLIRYLCTWSSIQKLVKEQGREELKNLTTEIAENWITSQTTITINWPLYFPIGRTE
;
A
#
# COMPACT_ATOMS: atom_id res chain seq x y z
N MET A 1 0.19 -2.69 4.43
CA MET A 1 -0.16 -1.69 3.38
C MET A 1 0.13 -0.26 3.83
N PHE A 2 0.20 0.72 2.92
CA PHE A 2 0.40 2.13 3.30
C PHE A 2 -0.85 2.75 3.96
N ASN A 3 -0.65 3.85 4.67
CA ASN A 3 -1.71 4.66 5.27
C ASN A 3 -1.49 6.14 4.95
N ILE A 4 -2.58 6.91 4.96
CA ILE A 4 -2.57 8.36 4.72
C ILE A 4 -3.25 9.02 5.93
N PRO A 5 -2.51 9.46 6.96
CA PRO A 5 -3.10 9.92 8.22
C PRO A 5 -4.08 11.10 8.07
N GLU A 6 -3.80 11.98 7.11
CA GLU A 6 -4.55 13.20 6.85
C GLU A 6 -5.63 13.02 5.77
N ALA A 7 -5.82 11.79 5.26
CA ALA A 7 -6.83 11.53 4.24
C ALA A 7 -8.24 11.75 4.79
N SER A 8 -9.07 12.39 3.97
CA SER A 8 -10.51 12.47 4.22
C SER A 8 -11.13 11.07 4.29
N GLU A 9 -12.27 10.96 4.97
CA GLU A 9 -13.00 9.70 5.05
C GLU A 9 -13.39 9.17 3.66
N SER A 10 -13.70 10.07 2.72
CA SER A 10 -14.03 9.70 1.34
C SER A 10 -12.82 9.14 0.60
N LEU A 11 -11.65 9.78 0.70
CA LEU A 11 -10.42 9.27 0.11
C LEU A 11 -10.03 7.90 0.68
N ASN A 12 -10.13 7.73 2.00
CA ASN A 12 -9.88 6.44 2.65
C ASN A 12 -10.82 5.34 2.16
N LYS A 13 -12.11 5.64 1.96
CA LYS A 13 -13.09 4.70 1.38
C LYS A 13 -12.72 4.31 -0.06
N CYS A 14 -12.33 5.27 -0.89
CA CYS A 14 -11.91 5.01 -2.27
C CYS A 14 -10.65 4.13 -2.33
N LEU A 15 -9.66 4.41 -1.49
CA LEU A 15 -8.44 3.59 -1.38
C LEU A 15 -8.76 2.18 -0.86
N HIS A 16 -9.64 2.05 0.13
CA HIS A 16 -10.06 0.73 0.60
C HIS A 16 -10.75 -0.09 -0.49
N LYS A 17 -11.69 0.53 -1.23
CA LYS A 17 -12.36 -0.10 -2.38
C LYS A 17 -11.36 -0.52 -3.44
N PHE A 18 -10.41 0.36 -3.78
CA PHE A 18 -9.29 0.04 -4.68
C PHE A 18 -8.54 -1.21 -4.19
N PHE A 19 -8.15 -1.27 -2.91
CA PHE A 19 -7.44 -2.43 -2.36
C PHE A 19 -8.24 -3.72 -2.46
N GLN A 20 -9.52 -3.71 -2.12
CA GLN A 20 -10.37 -4.91 -2.22
C GLN A 20 -10.48 -5.42 -3.66
N LEU A 21 -10.54 -4.50 -4.63
CA LEU A 21 -10.65 -4.86 -6.04
C LEU A 21 -9.35 -5.46 -6.58
N VAL A 22 -8.19 -4.95 -6.18
CA VAL A 22 -6.89 -5.46 -6.67
C VAL A 22 -6.40 -6.69 -5.91
N LYS A 23 -6.91 -6.93 -4.70
CA LYS A 23 -6.49 -8.02 -3.82
C LYS A 23 -6.55 -9.41 -4.47
N PRO A 24 -7.58 -9.79 -5.25
CA PRO A 24 -7.63 -11.09 -5.93
C PRO A 24 -6.50 -11.29 -6.98
N PHE A 25 -5.88 -10.21 -7.45
CA PHE A 25 -4.81 -10.25 -8.44
C PHE A 25 -3.42 -10.33 -7.80
N TRP A 26 -3.30 -10.14 -6.49
CA TRP A 26 -2.03 -10.33 -5.82
C TRP A 26 -1.64 -11.80 -5.77
N PRO A 27 -0.32 -12.08 -5.84
CA PRO A 27 0.17 -13.42 -5.60
C PRO A 27 0.11 -13.70 -4.08
N PRO A 28 0.03 -14.98 -3.67
CA PRO A 28 -0.19 -15.36 -2.27
C PRO A 28 0.91 -14.86 -1.31
N GLU A 29 2.12 -14.58 -1.82
CA GLU A 29 3.27 -14.09 -1.06
C GLU A 29 3.03 -12.72 -0.42
N ILE A 30 2.04 -11.94 -0.88
CA ILE A 30 1.62 -10.71 -0.19
C ILE A 30 1.16 -10.99 1.25
N GLN A 31 0.67 -12.20 1.54
CA GLN A 31 0.32 -12.60 2.89
C GLN A 31 1.50 -12.48 3.86
N LEU A 32 2.74 -12.71 3.41
CA LEU A 32 3.93 -12.54 4.25
C LEU A 32 4.09 -11.10 4.73
N ILE A 33 3.73 -10.13 3.89
CA ILE A 33 3.79 -8.70 4.23
C ILE A 33 2.63 -8.33 5.17
N GLU A 34 1.42 -8.84 4.89
CA GLU A 34 0.24 -8.60 5.73
C GLU A 34 0.42 -9.22 7.13
N ASP A 35 1.08 -10.37 7.23
CA ASP A 35 1.48 -11.03 8.47
C ASP A 35 2.72 -10.39 9.11
N LYS A 36 3.23 -9.28 8.56
CA LYS A 36 4.43 -8.57 9.05
C LYS A 36 5.66 -9.48 9.17
N TYR A 37 5.75 -10.49 8.32
CA TYR A 37 6.73 -11.57 8.36
C TYR A 37 6.75 -12.42 9.64
N GLN A 38 5.75 -12.33 10.51
CA GLN A 38 5.70 -13.11 11.76
C GLN A 38 5.52 -14.61 11.54
N THR A 39 5.10 -15.02 10.33
CA THR A 39 4.83 -16.42 9.96
C THR A 39 6.00 -17.11 9.26
N ILE A 40 7.11 -16.41 8.98
CA ILE A 40 8.27 -17.02 8.32
C ILE A 40 9.08 -17.88 9.30
N SER A 41 9.72 -18.94 8.78
CA SER A 41 10.75 -19.65 9.53
C SER A 41 12.00 -18.79 9.64
N PHE A 42 12.33 -18.33 10.85
CA PHE A 42 13.44 -17.42 11.11
C PHE A 42 14.44 -18.06 12.11
N PRO A 43 15.50 -18.75 11.63
CA PRO A 43 16.40 -19.54 12.48
C PRO A 43 17.54 -18.71 13.10
N PHE A 44 17.26 -17.45 13.45
CA PHE A 44 18.22 -16.56 14.07
C PHE A 44 17.71 -16.12 15.45
N LYS A 45 18.62 -15.72 16.33
CA LYS A 45 18.23 -15.14 17.60
C LYS A 45 17.60 -13.77 17.36
N GLU A 46 16.28 -13.70 17.49
CA GLU A 46 15.48 -12.52 17.17
C GLU A 46 15.83 -11.31 18.05
N ILE A 47 15.85 -10.14 17.43
CA ILE A 47 15.99 -8.85 18.09
C ILE A 47 14.63 -8.15 18.02
N LEU A 48 14.00 -7.96 19.18
CA LEU A 48 12.70 -7.30 19.24
C LEU A 48 12.85 -5.81 18.94
N ILE A 49 12.05 -5.34 17.97
CA ILE A 49 12.02 -3.96 17.53
C ILE A 49 10.56 -3.47 17.64
N PRO A 50 10.31 -2.26 18.17
CA PRO A 50 8.96 -1.72 18.21
C PRO A 50 8.38 -1.56 16.79
N GLU A 51 7.27 -2.23 16.52
CA GLU A 51 6.62 -2.25 15.20
C GLU A 51 6.16 -0.86 14.74
N GLU A 52 5.86 0.03 15.67
CA GLU A 52 5.29 1.36 15.38
C GLU A 52 6.36 2.42 15.11
N ARG A 53 7.65 2.06 15.03
CA ARG A 53 8.74 3.05 15.03
C ARG A 53 9.25 3.42 13.64
N PHE A 54 9.02 2.58 12.63
CA PHE A 54 9.67 2.73 11.33
C PHE A 54 8.66 2.87 10.20
N TYR A 55 8.72 4.02 9.55
CA TYR A 55 7.94 4.32 8.37
C TYR A 55 8.84 4.88 7.28
N MET A 56 8.56 4.51 6.04
CA MET A 56 8.91 5.35 4.91
C MET A 56 7.80 6.38 4.75
N THR A 57 8.15 7.65 4.56
CA THR A 57 7.19 8.75 4.46
C THR A 57 7.48 9.59 3.23
N HIS A 58 6.44 9.97 2.50
CA HIS A 58 6.53 10.92 1.39
C HIS A 58 5.29 11.80 1.30
N ASP A 59 5.50 13.05 0.91
CA ASP A 59 4.43 13.99 0.58
C ASP A 59 4.15 13.89 -0.91
N TRP A 60 2.99 13.35 -1.27
CA TRP A 60 2.63 13.11 -2.66
C TRP A 60 1.39 13.88 -3.09
N THR A 61 1.37 14.28 -4.35
CA THR A 61 0.15 14.68 -5.04
C THR A 61 -0.71 13.46 -5.37
N ALA A 62 -1.98 13.69 -5.72
CA ALA A 62 -2.87 12.63 -6.23
C ALA A 62 -2.23 11.87 -7.41
N GLU A 63 -1.62 12.61 -8.35
CA GLU A 63 -0.97 12.04 -9.53
C GLU A 63 0.19 11.13 -9.15
N GLN A 64 1.03 11.52 -8.21
CA GLN A 64 2.16 10.71 -7.76
C GLN A 64 1.69 9.41 -7.10
N LEU A 65 0.67 9.48 -6.25
CA LEU A 65 0.06 8.28 -5.66
C LEU A 65 -0.53 7.37 -6.74
N ILE A 66 -1.32 7.90 -7.66
CA ILE A 66 -1.92 7.13 -8.75
C ILE A 66 -0.84 6.46 -9.59
N ARG A 67 0.23 7.17 -9.96
CA ARG A 67 1.36 6.61 -10.70
C ARG A 67 2.04 5.48 -9.94
N TYR A 68 2.25 5.65 -8.63
CA TYR A 68 2.80 4.59 -7.78
C TYR A 68 1.88 3.36 -7.76
N LEU A 69 0.58 3.52 -7.54
CA LEU A 69 -0.39 2.42 -7.54
C LEU A 69 -0.39 1.67 -8.88
N CYS A 70 -0.24 2.37 -9.99
CA CYS A 70 -0.13 1.77 -11.31
C CYS A 70 1.11 0.89 -11.49
N THR A 71 2.14 1.02 -10.64
CA THR A 71 3.32 0.14 -10.69
C THR A 71 3.09 -1.23 -10.05
N TRP A 72 1.97 -1.41 -9.32
CA TRP A 72 1.70 -2.65 -8.61
C TRP A 72 1.47 -3.82 -9.57
N SER A 73 2.07 -4.96 -9.26
CA SER A 73 1.93 -6.19 -10.04
C SER A 73 0.48 -6.67 -10.15
N SER A 74 -0.33 -6.47 -9.09
CA SER A 74 -1.77 -6.74 -9.11
C SER A 74 -2.52 -5.87 -10.13
N ILE A 75 -2.15 -4.59 -10.26
CA ILE A 75 -2.73 -3.71 -11.27
C ILE A 75 -2.35 -4.15 -12.67
N GLN A 76 -1.09 -4.51 -12.89
CA GLN A 76 -0.65 -5.02 -14.18
C GLN A 76 -1.41 -6.29 -14.58
N LYS A 77 -1.67 -7.18 -13.61
CA LYS A 77 -2.47 -8.40 -13.83
C LYS A 77 -3.96 -8.10 -14.05
N LEU A 78 -4.56 -7.23 -13.25
CA LEU A 78 -5.94 -6.74 -13.43
C LEU A 78 -6.13 -6.19 -14.85
N VAL A 79 -5.25 -5.31 -15.29
CA VAL A 79 -5.33 -4.70 -16.63
C VAL A 79 -5.19 -5.74 -17.73
N LYS A 80 -4.34 -6.75 -17.53
CA LYS A 80 -4.17 -7.85 -18.49
C LYS A 80 -5.43 -8.72 -18.61
N GLU A 81 -6.13 -8.96 -17.50
CA GLU A 81 -7.29 -9.85 -17.44
C GLU A 81 -8.62 -9.15 -17.73
N GLN A 82 -8.79 -7.90 -17.32
CA GLN A 82 -10.06 -7.15 -17.38
C GLN A 82 -9.99 -5.89 -18.24
N GLY A 83 -8.80 -5.49 -18.71
CA GLY A 83 -8.61 -4.27 -19.51
C GLY A 83 -8.35 -3.02 -18.67
N ARG A 84 -8.17 -1.88 -19.36
CA ARG A 84 -7.75 -0.60 -18.73
C ARG A 84 -8.89 0.25 -18.17
N GLU A 85 -10.14 -0.02 -18.55
CA GLU A 85 -11.29 0.80 -18.13
C GLU A 85 -11.49 0.77 -16.61
N GLU A 86 -11.35 -0.41 -15.97
CA GLU A 86 -11.46 -0.50 -14.51
C GLU A 86 -10.37 0.28 -13.78
N LEU A 87 -9.12 0.22 -14.28
CA LEU A 87 -8.04 1.03 -13.74
C LEU A 87 -8.37 2.53 -13.86
N LYS A 88 -8.88 2.96 -15.02
CA LYS A 88 -9.21 4.36 -15.25
C LYS A 88 -10.27 4.85 -14.26
N ASN A 89 -11.39 4.12 -14.13
CA ASN A 89 -12.46 4.45 -13.19
C ASN A 89 -11.94 4.61 -11.75
N LEU A 90 -11.08 3.69 -11.31
CA LEU A 90 -10.50 3.72 -9.98
C LEU A 90 -9.57 4.93 -9.76
N THR A 91 -8.70 5.21 -10.72
CA THR A 91 -7.79 6.36 -10.63
C THR A 91 -8.53 7.69 -10.67
N THR A 92 -9.62 7.79 -11.43
CA THR A 92 -10.53 8.94 -11.44
C THR A 92 -11.20 9.11 -10.08
N GLU A 93 -11.73 8.04 -9.49
CA GLU A 93 -12.38 8.11 -8.17
C GLU A 93 -11.41 8.58 -7.07
N ILE A 94 -10.15 8.11 -7.09
CA ILE A 94 -9.10 8.58 -6.16
C ILE A 94 -8.81 10.08 -6.38
N ALA A 95 -8.68 10.52 -7.64
CA ALA A 95 -8.40 11.91 -7.96
C ALA A 95 -9.54 12.85 -7.56
N GLU A 96 -10.80 12.46 -7.79
CA GLU A 96 -11.99 13.24 -7.43
C GLU A 96 -12.17 13.36 -5.91
N ASN A 97 -11.75 12.34 -5.16
CA ASN A 97 -11.82 12.35 -3.70
C ASN A 97 -10.56 12.93 -3.03
N TRP A 98 -9.60 13.43 -3.81
CA TRP A 98 -8.41 14.13 -3.33
C TRP A 98 -8.74 15.56 -2.86
N ILE A 99 -9.55 15.65 -1.81
CA ILE A 99 -10.03 16.92 -1.26
C ILE A 99 -9.09 17.35 -0.15
N THR A 100 -8.18 18.27 -0.48
CA THR A 100 -7.24 18.86 0.47
C THR A 100 -7.00 20.32 0.09
N SER A 101 -6.78 21.18 1.09
CA SER A 101 -6.32 22.55 0.89
C SER A 101 -4.85 22.62 0.49
N GLN A 102 -4.11 21.51 0.64
CA GLN A 102 -2.70 21.37 0.32
C GLN A 102 -2.52 20.62 -1.00
N THR A 103 -1.48 20.94 -1.75
CA THR A 103 -1.18 20.27 -3.03
C THR A 103 -0.77 18.80 -2.85
N THR A 104 -0.23 18.45 -1.68
CA THR A 104 0.28 17.13 -1.33
C THR A 104 -0.35 16.63 -0.03
N ILE A 105 -0.36 15.30 0.17
CA ILE A 105 -0.72 14.66 1.44
C ILE A 105 0.42 13.72 1.85
N THR A 106 0.68 13.65 3.15
CA THR A 106 1.66 12.74 3.74
C THR A 106 1.20 11.28 3.65
N ILE A 107 2.02 10.42 3.07
CA ILE A 107 1.77 8.97 2.95
C ILE A 107 2.84 8.22 3.73
N ASN A 108 2.41 7.25 4.53
CA ASN A 108 3.26 6.43 5.37
C ASN A 108 3.18 4.95 4.99
N TRP A 109 4.34 4.32 4.80
CA TRP A 109 4.46 2.87 4.66
C TRP A 109 5.10 2.31 5.93
N PRO A 110 4.38 1.52 6.74
CA PRO A 110 4.99 0.82 7.86
C PRO A 110 6.03 -0.17 7.35
N LEU A 111 7.18 -0.21 8.01
CA LEU A 111 8.27 -1.13 7.68
C LEU A 111 8.36 -2.22 8.75
N TYR A 112 8.37 -3.48 8.31
CA TYR A 112 8.47 -4.66 9.17
C TYR A 112 9.80 -5.36 8.92
N PHE A 113 10.48 -5.73 10.01
CA PHE A 113 11.83 -6.26 9.93
C PHE A 113 11.97 -7.54 10.75
N PRO A 114 12.08 -8.72 10.11
CA PRO A 114 12.60 -9.89 10.78
C PRO A 114 14.11 -9.71 10.97
N ILE A 115 14.54 -9.35 12.18
CA ILE A 115 15.95 -9.08 12.49
C ILE A 115 16.43 -10.08 13.53
N GLY A 116 17.60 -10.65 13.26
CA GLY A 116 18.24 -11.58 14.17
C GLY A 116 19.74 -11.50 14.07
N ARG A 117 20.41 -11.96 15.13
CA ARG A 117 21.87 -12.05 15.18
C ARG A 117 22.33 -13.43 14.71
N THR A 118 23.29 -13.45 13.79
CA THR A 118 24.12 -14.62 13.47
C THR A 118 25.21 -14.73 14.54
N GLU A 119 25.35 -15.90 15.15
CA GLU A 119 26.49 -16.17 16.05
C GLU A 119 27.80 -16.37 15.27
#